data_AF-J9F3S0-F1
#
_entry.id   AF-J9F3S0-F1
#
_cell.length_a   1.000
_cell.length_b   1.000
_cell.length_c   1.000
_cell.angle_alpha   90.00
_cell.angle_beta   90.00
_cell.angle_gamma   90.00
#
_symmetry.space_group_name_H-M   'P 1'
#
loop_
_entity.id
_entity.type
_entity.pdbx_description
1 polymer ?
#
loop_
_entity_poly.entity_id
_entity_poly.type
_entity_poly.pdbx_seq_one_letter_code
_entity_poly.pdbx_strand_id
1 'polypeptide(L)'
;MDDFFKQCPRREFSTIMKYIDSLEYESIPDYDHIYYCIQHAAKYFSIVSANHIAVDDPLDWDPEHKYHGPIINLNERQSKQVKDQRRLVTARTQRSN
;
A
#
# COMPACT_ATOMS: atom_id res chain seq x y z
N MET A 1 21.77 -13.24 -14.13
CA MET A 1 20.55 -13.22 -13.28
C MET A 1 20.58 -12.07 -12.29
N ASP A 2 21.68 -11.80 -11.59
CA ASP A 2 21.73 -10.69 -10.61
C ASP A 2 21.61 -9.29 -11.24
N ASP A 3 22.10 -9.08 -12.46
CA ASP A 3 21.90 -7.81 -13.17
C ASP A 3 20.43 -7.52 -13.52
N PHE A 4 19.61 -8.56 -13.75
CA PHE A 4 18.17 -8.41 -14.01
C PHE A 4 17.41 -7.93 -12.77
N PHE A 5 17.89 -8.27 -11.58
CA PHE A 5 17.28 -7.88 -10.31
C PHE A 5 17.98 -6.71 -9.62
N LYS A 6 18.97 -6.07 -10.27
CA LYS A 6 19.80 -5.02 -9.67
C LYS A 6 19.00 -3.79 -9.23
N GLN A 7 17.87 -3.54 -9.90
CA GLN A 7 16.93 -2.47 -9.59
C GLN A 7 15.60 -3.01 -9.05
N CYS A 8 15.48 -4.33 -8.86
CA CYS A 8 14.29 -4.94 -8.30
C CYS A 8 14.23 -4.63 -6.80
N PRO A 9 13.12 -4.09 -6.27
CA PRO A 9 12.93 -3.83 -4.84
C PRO A 9 12.70 -5.14 -4.08
N ARG A 10 13.73 -5.99 -4.05
CA ARG A 10 13.72 -7.35 -3.48
C ARG A 10 13.28 -7.36 -2.02
N ARG A 11 13.62 -6.30 -1.27
CA ARG A 11 13.28 -6.20 0.15
C ARG A 11 11.77 -6.10 0.32
N GLU A 12 11.13 -5.19 -0.40
CA GLU A 12 9.69 -4.93 -0.32
C GLU A 12 8.90 -6.13 -0.82
N PHE A 13 9.30 -6.72 -1.95
CA PHE A 13 8.66 -7.94 -2.46
C PHE A 13 8.83 -9.14 -1.51
N SER A 14 10.02 -9.33 -0.91
CA SER A 14 10.21 -10.39 0.08
C SER A 14 9.33 -10.17 1.31
N THR A 15 9.18 -8.93 1.77
CA THR A 15 8.27 -8.60 2.87
C THR A 15 6.82 -8.92 2.52
N ILE A 16 6.36 -8.52 1.33
CA ILE A 16 4.98 -8.80 0.87
C ILE A 16 4.73 -10.31 0.80
N MET A 17 5.65 -11.07 0.19
CA MET A 17 5.48 -12.52 0.06
C MET A 17 5.44 -13.22 1.43
N LYS A 18 6.36 -12.88 2.34
CA LYS A 18 6.35 -13.41 3.71
C LYS A 18 5.08 -13.04 4.47
N TYR A 19 4.55 -11.84 4.25
CA TYR A 19 3.29 -11.41 4.84
C TYR A 19 2.14 -12.26 4.32
N ILE A 20 2.03 -12.44 3.00
CA ILE A 20 0.98 -13.27 2.39
C ILE A 20 1.07 -14.72 2.88
N ASP A 21 2.28 -15.29 2.92
CA ASP A 21 2.51 -16.66 3.42
C ASP A 21 2.12 -16.85 4.89
N SER A 22 2.05 -15.77 5.67
CA SER A 22 1.64 -15.80 7.08
C SER A 22 0.12 -15.71 7.29
N LEU A 23 -0.65 -15.42 6.24
CA LEU A 23 -2.11 -15.29 6.34
C LEU A 23 -2.77 -16.66 6.44
N GLU A 24 -3.73 -16.78 7.35
CA GLU A 24 -4.64 -17.92 7.39
C GLU A 24 -5.83 -17.70 6.45
N TYR A 25 -6.56 -18.77 6.13
CA TYR A 25 -7.71 -18.72 5.22
C TYR A 25 -8.77 -17.66 5.61
N GLU A 26 -9.01 -17.50 6.92
CA GLU A 26 -10.00 -16.55 7.45
C GLU A 26 -9.41 -15.18 7.79
N SER A 27 -8.10 -14.99 7.60
CA SER A 27 -7.44 -13.72 7.89
C SER A 27 -7.94 -12.62 6.94
N ILE A 28 -8.24 -11.45 7.49
CA ILE A 28 -8.48 -10.24 6.69
C ILE A 28 -7.12 -9.60 6.40
N PRO A 29 -6.67 -9.52 5.14
CA PRO A 29 -5.37 -8.94 4.82
C PRO A 29 -5.33 -7.45 5.12
N ASP A 30 -4.20 -6.99 5.64
CA ASP A 30 -3.84 -5.59 5.82
C ASP A 30 -3.35 -5.03 4.47
N TYR A 31 -4.32 -4.57 3.68
CA TYR A 31 -4.04 -3.95 2.40
C TYR A 31 -3.30 -2.61 2.53
N ASP A 32 -3.38 -1.92 3.68
CA ASP A 32 -2.63 -0.68 3.90
C ASP A 32 -1.14 -0.98 4.05
N HIS A 33 -0.77 -2.08 4.72
CA HIS A 33 0.61 -2.56 4.79
C HIS A 33 1.17 -2.94 3.41
N ILE A 34 0.42 -3.74 2.62
CA ILE A 34 0.83 -4.14 1.27
C ILE A 34 1.01 -2.90 0.38
N TYR A 35 0.05 -1.98 0.42
CA TYR A 35 0.10 -0.75 -0.38
C TYR A 35 1.30 0.12 0.00
N TYR A 36 1.62 0.24 1.29
CA TYR A 36 2.84 0.92 1.75
C TYR A 36 4.11 0.29 1.18
N CYS A 37 4.22 -1.04 1.19
CA CYS A 37 5.38 -1.74 0.60
C CYS A 37 5.54 -1.46 -0.89
N ILE A 38 4.43 -1.42 -1.65
CA ILE A 38 4.44 -1.09 -3.08
C ILE A 38 4.85 0.36 -3.32
N GLN A 39 4.32 1.32 -2.56
CA GLN A 39 4.73 2.72 -2.66
C GLN A 39 6.22 2.91 -2.33
N HIS A 40 6.69 2.24 -1.29
CA HIS A 40 8.09 2.27 -0.89
C HIS A 40 9.00 1.71 -2.01
N ALA A 41 8.57 0.61 -2.65
CA ALA A 41 9.25 0.00 -3.79
C ALA A 41 9.32 0.96 -5.00
N ALA A 42 8.20 1.58 -5.37
CA ALA A 42 8.14 2.53 -6.49
C ALA A 42 9.02 3.76 -6.23
N LYS A 43 9.00 4.31 -5.01
CA LYS A 43 9.87 5.41 -4.61
C LYS A 43 11.34 5.02 -4.69
N TYR A 44 11.71 3.83 -4.20
CA TYR A 44 13.08 3.34 -4.26
C TYR A 44 13.55 3.16 -5.70
N PHE A 45 12.73 2.56 -6.56
CA PHE A 45 13.02 2.41 -7.98
C PHE A 45 13.24 3.77 -8.66
N SER A 46 12.43 4.78 -8.36
CA SER A 46 12.61 6.14 -8.86
C SER A 46 13.88 6.83 -8.35
N ILE A 47 14.43 6.45 -7.19
CA ILE A 47 15.69 7.00 -6.66
C ILE A 47 16.89 6.33 -7.32
N VAL A 48 16.80 5.02 -7.59
CA VAL A 48 17.92 4.21 -8.06
C VAL A 48 17.99 4.11 -9.59
N SER A 49 16.86 4.32 -10.27
CA SER A 49 16.78 4.41 -11.73
C SER A 49 16.44 5.85 -12.14
N ALA A 50 16.96 6.29 -13.28
CA ALA A 50 16.64 7.61 -13.84
C ALA A 50 15.18 7.70 -14.34
N ASN A 51 14.42 6.61 -14.26
CA ASN A 51 13.04 6.53 -14.69
C ASN A 51 12.13 6.67 -13.46
N HIS A 52 11.66 7.90 -13.23
CA HIS A 52 10.60 8.16 -12.27
C HIS A 52 9.31 7.46 -12.73
N ILE A 53 8.65 6.74 -11.82
CA ILE A 53 7.30 6.21 -12.04
C ILE A 53 6.34 7.13 -11.28
N ALA A 54 5.63 7.98 -12.00
CA ALA A 54 4.58 8.81 -11.43
C ALA A 54 3.35 7.95 -11.11
N VAL A 55 2.52 8.42 -10.17
CA VAL A 55 1.30 7.70 -9.77
C VAL A 55 0.26 7.67 -10.90
N ASP A 56 0.28 8.65 -11.80
CA ASP A 56 -0.62 8.77 -12.95
C ASP A 56 0.02 8.30 -14.26
N ASP A 57 1.22 7.71 -14.21
CA ASP A 57 1.86 7.17 -15.41
C ASP A 57 0.95 6.12 -16.06
N PRO A 58 0.86 6.13 -17.40
CA PRO A 58 0.02 5.18 -18.13
C PRO A 58 0.51 3.75 -17.90
N LEU A 59 -0.41 2.79 -18.04
CA LEU A 59 -0.06 1.38 -17.95
C LEU A 59 0.65 0.94 -19.23
N ASP A 60 1.60 0.01 -19.14
CA ASP A 60 2.36 -0.48 -20.31
C ASP A 60 1.46 -1.01 -21.44
N TRP A 61 0.28 -1.54 -21.10
CA TRP A 61 -0.70 -2.06 -22.04
C TRP A 61 -1.75 -1.03 -22.49
N ASP A 62 -1.80 0.14 -21.84
CA ASP A 62 -2.62 1.28 -22.24
C ASP A 62 -1.82 2.59 -22.16
N PRO A 63 -0.87 2.81 -23.09
CA PRO A 63 0.02 3.96 -23.06
C PRO A 63 -0.69 5.30 -23.33
N GLU A 64 -1.90 5.26 -23.90
CA GLU A 64 -2.65 6.44 -24.33
C GLU A 64 -3.42 7.11 -23.20
N HIS A 65 -3.67 6.37 -22.10
CA HIS A 65 -4.47 6.86 -20.98
C HIS A 65 -3.67 6.88 -19.68
N LYS A 66 -3.76 8.00 -18.96
CA LYS A 66 -3.20 8.11 -17.61
C LYS A 66 -3.82 7.08 -16.67
N TYR A 67 -3.03 6.59 -15.72
CA TYR A 67 -3.56 5.69 -14.72
C TYR A 67 -4.50 6.44 -13.76
N HIS A 68 -5.73 5.93 -13.64
CA HIS A 68 -6.78 6.46 -12.77
C HIS A 68 -7.21 5.47 -11.69
N GLY A 69 -6.41 4.43 -11.42
CA GLY A 69 -6.79 3.41 -10.44
C GLY A 69 -6.89 3.94 -9.01
N PRO A 70 -7.21 3.08 -8.04
CA PRO A 70 -7.48 3.52 -6.68
C PRO A 70 -6.24 4.14 -6.03
N ILE A 71 -6.24 5.47 -5.90
CA ILE A 71 -5.22 6.21 -5.16
C ILE A 71 -5.65 6.26 -3.70
N ILE A 72 -4.99 5.47 -2.85
CA ILE A 72 -5.27 5.44 -1.42
C ILE A 72 -4.42 6.51 -0.72
N ASN A 73 -5.07 7.44 -0.03
CA ASN A 73 -4.40 8.31 0.94
C ASN A 73 -4.40 7.62 2.32
N LEU A 74 -3.26 6.99 2.66
CA LEU A 74 -3.09 6.26 3.92
C LEU A 74 -3.32 7.14 5.15
N ASN A 75 -2.86 8.39 5.13
CA ASN A 75 -3.00 9.32 6.25
C ASN A 75 -4.48 9.66 6.51
N GLU A 76 -5.25 9.89 5.45
CA GLU A 76 -6.68 10.13 5.56
C GLU A 76 -7.44 8.90 6.06
N ARG A 77 -7.07 7.70 5.60
CA ARG A 77 -7.66 6.43 6.07
C ARG A 77 -7.43 6.23 7.57
N GLN A 78 -6.19 6.37 8.03
CA GLN A 78 -5.84 6.26 9.45
C GLN A 78 -6.60 7.30 10.28
N SER A 79 -6.69 8.54 9.79
CA SER A 79 -7.43 9.61 10.47
C SER A 79 -8.92 9.31 10.60
N LYS A 80 -9.54 8.69 9.59
CA LYS A 80 -10.95 8.25 9.64
C LYS A 80 -11.14 7.13 10.65
N GLN A 81 -10.29 6.10 10.62
CA GLN A 81 -10.34 4.98 11.56
C GLN A 81 -10.23 5.45 13.02
N VAL A 82 -9.31 6.37 13.32
CA VAL A 82 -9.15 6.93 14.68
C VAL A 82 -10.41 7.71 15.11
N LYS A 83 -11.02 8.48 14.21
CA LYS A 83 -12.26 9.22 14.50
C LYS A 83 -13.43 8.27 14.77
N ASP A 84 -13.55 7.21 13.97
CA ASP A 84 -14.62 6.22 14.12
C ASP A 84 -14.46 5.43 15.42
N GLN A 85 -13.24 5.05 15.77
CA GLN A 85 -12.96 4.37 17.02
C GLN A 85 -13.28 5.25 18.24
N ARG A 86 -12.94 6.55 18.19
CA ARG A 86 -13.31 7.52 19.24
C ARG A 86 -14.84 7.63 19.39
N ARG A 87 -15.58 7.72 18.28
CA ARG A 87 -17.05 7.76 18.28
C ARG A 87 -17.66 6.49 18.88
N LEU A 88 -17.08 5.33 18.59
CA LEU A 88 -17.54 4.05 19.13
C LEU A 88 -17.34 3.98 20.65
N VAL A 89 -16.20 4.47 21.14
CA VAL A 89 -15.90 4.55 22.59
C VAL A 89 -16.89 5.48 23.28
N THR A 90 -17.13 6.69 22.75
CA THR A 90 -18.08 7.64 23.35
C THR A 90 -19.51 7.10 23.34
N ALA A 91 -19.93 6.42 22.27
CA ALA A 91 -21.25 5.81 22.18
C ALA A 91 -21.43 4.65 23.19
N ARG A 92 -20.37 3.90 23.49
CA ARG A 92 -20.40 2.84 24.52
C ARG A 92 -20.48 3.44 25.92
N THR A 93 -19.71 4.47 26.23
CA THR A 93 -19.75 5.15 27.53
C THR A 93 -21.13 5.74 27.84
N GLN A 94 -21.81 6.31 26.84
CA GLN A 94 -23.16 6.86 27.00
C GLN A 94 -24.26 5.82 27.21
N ARG A 95 -24.03 4.54 26.86
CA ARG A 95 -25.00 3.44 27.09
C ARG A 95 -24.82 2.74 28.43
N SER A 96 -23.73 3.01 29.15
CA SER A 96 -23.40 2.39 30.44
C SER A 96 -23.74 3.28 31.65
N ASN A 97 -24.26 4.48 31.41
CA ASN A 97 -24.82 5.40 32.41
C ASN A 97 -26.34 5.47 32.24
#